data_AF-A0A6L8C9I0-F1
#
_entry.id   AF-A0A6L8C9I0-F1
#
_cell.length_a   1.000
_cell.length_b   1.000
_cell.length_c   1.000
_cell.angle_alpha   90.00
_cell.angle_beta   90.00
_cell.angle_gamma   90.00
#
_symmetry.space_group_name_H-M   'P 1'
#
loop_
_entity.id
_entity.type
_entity.pdbx_description
1 polymer ?
#
loop_
_entity_poly.entity_id
_entity_poly.type
_entity_poly.pdbx_seq_one_letter_code
_entity_poly.pdbx_strand_id
1 'polypeptide(L)'
;MPASEMAILQGMVQSSEDLSSRETMYLNYHEGNYYRQIITPEEQTERLNIMKGLIADIEKECRIEAVVIPDELPDAVEQIINSPTGEAFICAVLARKHNLLLLCEDMVMRHFARSLLDVKGLWIQAVLVSAMENETLARNEYSDLLVELAHRGHFHIPMSLKDMFSVFERDESPDLTQLKILCRAFGSMTADRDSHIEVAVDFINRIWKDGGYQGEHLTKPTDIVLSALLLNENNNREHWDALIYDKLNSAPLDYFAKWCKEHPNLLFPSDG
;
A
#
# COMPACT_ATOMS: atom_id res chain seq x y z
N MET A 1 -13.12 17.79 -24.35
CA MET A 1 -13.73 17.36 -23.07
C MET A 1 -12.71 16.52 -22.35
N PRO A 2 -12.57 16.66 -21.03
CA PRO A 2 -11.81 15.71 -20.22
C PRO A 2 -12.28 14.27 -20.55
N ALA A 3 -11.35 13.36 -20.74
CA ALA A 3 -11.64 11.94 -20.91
C ALA A 3 -12.01 11.38 -19.54
N SER A 4 -13.20 10.80 -19.40
CA SER A 4 -13.57 10.16 -18.13
C SER A 4 -12.50 9.14 -17.72
N GLU A 5 -12.32 8.92 -16.42
CA GLU A 5 -11.38 7.94 -15.90
C GLU A 5 -11.64 6.56 -16.51
N MET A 6 -12.90 6.24 -16.80
CA MET A 6 -13.29 5.04 -17.55
C MET A 6 -12.75 5.01 -18.98
N ALA A 7 -12.78 6.13 -19.70
CA ALA A 7 -12.21 6.21 -21.05
C ALA A 7 -10.67 6.04 -21.02
N ILE A 8 -10.00 6.54 -19.98
CA ILE A 8 -8.56 6.32 -19.77
C ILE A 8 -8.28 4.82 -19.57
N LEU A 9 -9.03 4.16 -18.66
CA LEU A 9 -8.89 2.73 -18.40
C LEU A 9 -9.17 1.87 -19.64
N GLN A 10 -10.23 2.20 -20.39
CA GLN A 10 -10.55 1.53 -21.65
C GLN A 10 -9.46 1.76 -22.71
N GLY A 11 -8.88 2.96 -22.78
CA GLY A 11 -7.74 3.26 -23.66
C GLY A 11 -6.48 2.47 -23.31
N MET A 12 -6.22 2.25 -22.01
CA MET A 12 -5.14 1.38 -21.55
C MET A 12 -5.37 -0.07 -21.98
N VAL A 13 -6.59 -0.59 -21.80
CA VAL A 13 -6.96 -1.95 -22.26
C VAL A 13 -6.77 -2.09 -23.76
N GLN A 14 -7.26 -1.15 -24.56
CA GLN A 14 -7.12 -1.20 -26.02
C GLN A 14 -5.65 -1.22 -26.44
N SER A 15 -4.81 -0.41 -25.80
CA SER A 15 -3.38 -0.37 -26.06
C SER A 15 -2.69 -1.68 -25.68
N SER A 16 -3.15 -2.36 -24.63
CA SER A 16 -2.64 -3.67 -24.22
C SER A 16 -3.14 -4.82 -25.09
N GLU A 17 -4.34 -4.74 -25.67
CA GLU A 17 -4.82 -5.72 -26.65
C GLU A 17 -3.89 -5.82 -27.87
N ASP A 18 -3.44 -4.68 -28.38
CA ASP A 18 -2.52 -4.62 -29.53
C ASP A 18 -1.16 -5.31 -29.23
N LEU A 19 -0.76 -5.32 -27.95
CA LEU A 19 0.49 -5.93 -27.48
C LEU A 19 0.31 -7.39 -27.02
N SER A 20 -0.91 -7.84 -26.73
CA SER A 20 -1.19 -9.15 -26.12
C SER A 20 -0.71 -10.37 -26.93
N SER A 21 -0.61 -10.23 -28.25
CA SER A 21 -0.14 -11.28 -29.17
C SER A 21 1.37 -11.27 -29.39
N ARG A 22 2.10 -10.36 -28.75
CA ARG A 22 3.52 -10.12 -29.01
C ARG A 22 4.35 -10.31 -27.75
N GLU A 23 5.49 -10.97 -27.93
CA GLU A 23 6.55 -10.90 -26.93
C GLU A 23 7.08 -9.47 -26.86
N THR A 24 7.21 -8.94 -25.65
CA THR A 24 7.76 -7.60 -25.41
C THR A 24 8.98 -7.72 -24.51
N MET A 25 10.04 -6.99 -24.86
CA MET A 25 11.29 -7.00 -24.14
C MET A 25 11.57 -5.61 -23.59
N TYR A 26 11.80 -5.55 -22.28
CA TYR A 26 12.24 -4.37 -21.57
C TYR A 26 13.67 -4.58 -21.11
N LEU A 27 14.50 -3.54 -21.26
CA LEU A 27 15.83 -3.51 -20.69
C LEU A 27 15.82 -2.48 -19.57
N ASN A 28 15.88 -2.96 -18.33
CA ASN A 28 15.90 -2.11 -17.14
C ASN A 28 17.34 -2.00 -16.62
N TYR A 29 17.74 -0.84 -16.13
CA TYR A 29 19.02 -0.64 -15.46
C TYR A 29 18.77 -0.46 -13.96
N HIS A 30 19.37 -1.32 -13.13
CA HIS A 30 19.26 -1.26 -11.68
C HIS A 30 20.63 -1.60 -11.07
N GLU A 31 21.12 -0.77 -10.16
CA GLU A 31 22.39 -1.00 -9.41
C GLU A 31 23.57 -1.43 -10.30
N GLY A 32 23.86 -0.70 -11.37
CA GLY A 32 25.01 -1.00 -12.24
C GLY A 32 24.78 -2.09 -13.28
N ASN A 33 23.65 -2.81 -13.21
CA ASN A 33 23.39 -3.98 -14.04
C ASN A 33 22.18 -3.79 -14.95
N TYR A 34 22.28 -4.33 -16.18
CA TYR A 34 21.14 -4.39 -17.10
C TYR A 34 20.37 -5.69 -16.91
N TYR A 35 19.09 -5.56 -16.61
CA TYR A 35 18.14 -6.66 -16.49
C TYR A 35 17.26 -6.70 -17.72
N ARG A 36 17.34 -7.82 -18.43
CA ARG A 36 16.41 -8.11 -19.53
C ARG A 36 15.16 -8.76 -18.94
N GLN A 37 14.04 -8.09 -19.08
CA GLN A 37 12.73 -8.65 -18.78
C GLN A 37 12.00 -8.94 -20.09
N ILE A 38 11.62 -10.19 -20.28
CA ILE A 38 10.76 -10.63 -21.38
C ILE A 38 9.37 -10.80 -20.78
N ILE A 39 8.37 -10.19 -21.39
CA ILE A 39 6.97 -10.45 -21.08
C ILE A 39 6.39 -11.29 -22.19
N THR A 40 5.93 -12.49 -21.84
CA THR A 40 5.40 -13.43 -22.83
C THR A 40 3.98 -13.03 -23.25
N PRO A 41 3.49 -13.49 -24.42
CA PRO A 41 2.10 -13.28 -24.82
C PRO A 41 1.09 -13.79 -23.79
N GLU A 42 1.40 -14.89 -23.09
CA GLU A 42 0.55 -15.45 -22.03
C GLU A 42 0.46 -14.48 -20.84
N GLU A 43 1.60 -13.95 -20.38
CA GLU A 43 1.64 -12.97 -19.29
C GLU A 43 0.93 -11.65 -19.68
N GLN A 44 1.07 -11.20 -20.93
CA GLN A 44 0.33 -10.03 -21.43
C GLN A 44 -1.18 -10.28 -21.46
N THR A 45 -1.59 -11.48 -21.89
CA THR A 45 -3.00 -11.88 -21.92
C THR A 45 -3.59 -11.96 -20.52
N GLU A 46 -2.85 -12.49 -19.55
CA GLU A 46 -3.26 -12.53 -18.15
C GLU A 46 -3.46 -11.12 -17.58
N ARG A 47 -2.50 -10.22 -17.78
CA ARG A 47 -2.62 -8.80 -17.36
C ARG A 47 -3.81 -8.11 -18.00
N LEU A 48 -4.03 -8.34 -19.30
CA LEU A 48 -5.17 -7.81 -20.02
C LEU A 48 -6.50 -8.29 -19.43
N ASN A 49 -6.59 -9.60 -19.12
CA ASN A 49 -7.79 -10.18 -18.51
C ASN A 49 -8.06 -9.61 -17.12
N ILE A 50 -7.01 -9.38 -16.31
CA ILE A 50 -7.13 -8.71 -15.01
C ILE A 50 -7.71 -7.30 -15.18
N MET A 51 -7.16 -6.49 -16.09
CA MET A 51 -7.67 -5.12 -16.33
C MET A 51 -9.12 -5.12 -16.83
N LYS A 52 -9.47 -6.04 -17.73
CA LYS A 52 -10.86 -6.20 -18.20
C LYS A 52 -11.80 -6.60 -17.06
N GLY A 53 -11.37 -7.50 -16.18
CA GLY A 53 -12.10 -7.87 -14.98
C GLY A 53 -12.37 -6.67 -14.07
N LEU A 54 -11.34 -5.85 -13.80
CA LEU A 54 -11.47 -4.64 -12.99
C LEU A 54 -12.47 -3.63 -13.58
N ILE A 55 -12.44 -3.41 -14.90
CA ILE A 55 -13.40 -2.53 -15.58
C ILE A 55 -14.82 -3.08 -15.44
N ALA A 56 -15.00 -4.39 -15.65
CA ALA A 56 -16.30 -5.03 -15.52
C ALA A 56 -16.86 -4.95 -14.09
N ASP A 57 -16.00 -5.11 -13.08
CA ASP A 57 -16.38 -4.96 -11.67
C ASP A 57 -16.80 -3.51 -11.37
N ILE A 58 -16.07 -2.51 -11.89
CA ILE A 58 -16.46 -1.10 -11.76
C ILE A 58 -17.82 -0.84 -12.42
N GLU A 59 -18.03 -1.32 -13.64
CA GLU A 59 -19.31 -1.14 -14.36
C GLU A 59 -20.48 -1.83 -13.66
N LYS A 60 -20.21 -2.95 -12.97
CA LYS A 60 -21.22 -3.74 -12.25
C LYS A 60 -21.57 -3.13 -10.90
N GLU A 61 -20.58 -2.70 -10.13
CA GLU A 61 -20.73 -2.28 -8.73
C GLU A 61 -20.87 -0.74 -8.58
N CYS A 62 -20.47 0.03 -9.58
CA CYS A 62 -20.49 1.50 -9.53
C CYS A 62 -21.49 2.10 -10.53
N ARG A 63 -22.07 3.24 -10.16
CA ARG A 63 -22.80 4.10 -11.08
C ARG A 63 -21.82 5.07 -11.75
N ILE A 64 -21.59 4.90 -13.06
CA ILE A 64 -20.75 5.80 -13.85
C ILE A 64 -21.54 7.07 -14.16
N GLU A 65 -20.98 8.22 -13.80
CA GLU A 65 -21.61 9.53 -13.96
C GLU A 65 -20.77 10.44 -14.85
N ALA A 66 -21.44 11.09 -15.80
CA ALA A 66 -20.80 12.14 -16.59
C ALA A 66 -20.70 13.42 -15.75
N VAL A 67 -19.53 14.05 -15.73
CA VAL A 67 -19.37 15.28 -14.97
C VAL A 67 -19.78 16.48 -15.81
N VAL A 68 -20.87 17.11 -15.39
CA VAL A 68 -21.30 18.42 -15.88
C VAL A 68 -20.82 19.45 -14.87
N ILE A 69 -19.88 20.27 -15.29
CA ILE A 69 -19.32 21.37 -14.49
C ILE A 69 -20.44 22.41 -14.32
N PRO A 70 -20.82 22.78 -13.08
CA PRO A 70 -21.80 23.83 -12.84
C PRO A 70 -21.33 25.18 -13.40
N ASP A 71 -22.27 26.01 -13.86
CA ASP A 71 -21.98 27.37 -14.34
C ASP A 71 -21.44 28.28 -13.23
N GLU A 72 -21.81 28.00 -11.97
CA GLU A 72 -21.35 28.74 -10.79
C GLU A 72 -20.41 27.90 -9.95
N LEU A 73 -19.13 28.27 -9.95
CA LEU A 73 -18.09 27.72 -9.09
C LEU A 73 -17.32 28.86 -8.41
N PRO A 74 -16.70 28.61 -7.24
CA PRO A 74 -15.75 29.57 -6.68
C PRO A 74 -14.60 29.82 -7.67
N ASP A 75 -14.17 31.08 -7.84
CA ASP A 75 -13.12 31.48 -8.80
C ASP A 75 -11.86 30.60 -8.72
N ALA A 76 -11.44 30.25 -7.51
CA ALA A 76 -10.27 29.38 -7.29
C ALA A 76 -10.46 27.97 -7.87
N VAL A 77 -11.67 27.43 -7.78
CA VAL A 77 -12.03 26.13 -8.36
C VAL A 77 -12.09 26.23 -9.88
N GLU A 78 -12.70 27.29 -10.42
CA GLU A 78 -12.78 27.53 -11.86
C GLU A 78 -11.38 27.63 -12.48
N GLN A 79 -10.45 28.34 -11.84
CA GLN A 79 -9.05 28.43 -12.29
C GLN A 79 -8.35 27.06 -12.32
N ILE A 80 -8.57 26.23 -11.30
CA ILE A 80 -7.97 24.89 -11.22
C ILE A 80 -8.55 23.97 -12.28
N ILE A 81 -9.88 23.94 -12.44
CA ILE A 81 -10.56 23.09 -13.43
C ILE A 81 -10.15 23.46 -14.86
N ASN A 82 -9.95 24.75 -15.14
CA ASN A 82 -9.49 25.23 -16.45
C ASN A 82 -7.97 25.09 -16.66
N SER A 83 -7.22 24.60 -15.66
CA SER A 83 -5.80 24.31 -15.79
C SER A 83 -5.55 22.97 -16.49
N PRO A 84 -4.34 22.70 -17.02
CA PRO A 84 -4.00 21.42 -17.65
C PRO A 84 -4.20 20.19 -16.75
N THR A 85 -4.22 20.35 -15.43
CA THR A 85 -4.42 19.28 -14.45
C THR A 85 -5.81 19.29 -13.81
N GLY A 86 -6.70 20.18 -14.28
CA GLY A 86 -8.02 20.40 -13.68
C GLY A 86 -8.92 19.17 -13.71
N GLU A 87 -8.73 18.30 -14.70
CA GLU A 87 -9.45 17.04 -14.84
C GLU A 87 -9.37 16.14 -13.60
N ALA A 88 -8.21 16.07 -12.95
CA ALA A 88 -8.01 15.28 -11.74
C ALA A 88 -8.87 15.75 -10.55
N PHE A 89 -9.40 16.98 -10.61
CA PHE A 89 -10.19 17.58 -9.53
C PHE A 89 -11.71 17.51 -9.78
N ILE A 90 -12.12 17.03 -10.96
CA ILE A 90 -13.53 17.03 -11.40
C ILE A 90 -14.39 16.11 -10.51
N CYS A 91 -13.84 15.01 -9.98
CA CYS A 91 -14.59 14.10 -9.12
C CYS A 91 -15.06 14.75 -7.79
N ALA A 92 -14.33 15.75 -7.27
CA ALA A 92 -14.79 16.51 -6.10
C ALA A 92 -15.99 17.41 -6.42
N VAL A 93 -16.05 17.96 -7.64
CA VAL A 93 -17.21 18.74 -8.12
C VAL A 93 -18.44 17.86 -8.21
N LEU A 94 -18.27 16.64 -8.76
CA LEU A 94 -19.34 15.65 -8.82
C LEU A 94 -19.83 15.25 -7.42
N ALA A 95 -18.91 14.99 -6.49
CA ALA A 95 -19.24 14.68 -5.11
C ALA A 95 -20.05 15.81 -4.45
N ARG A 96 -19.66 17.08 -4.66
CA ARG A 96 -20.41 18.25 -4.18
C ARG A 96 -21.82 18.29 -4.77
N LYS A 97 -21.95 18.14 -6.08
CA LYS A 97 -23.23 18.21 -6.81
C LYS A 97 -24.24 17.20 -6.26
N HIS A 98 -23.79 16.00 -5.92
CA HIS A 98 -24.65 14.93 -5.41
C HIS A 98 -24.69 14.84 -3.88
N ASN A 99 -24.03 15.74 -3.16
CA ASN A 99 -23.89 15.70 -1.70
C ASN A 99 -23.36 14.35 -1.19
N LEU A 100 -22.32 13.83 -1.85
CA LEU A 100 -21.67 12.57 -1.55
C LEU A 100 -20.32 12.79 -0.83
N LEU A 101 -19.85 11.75 -0.16
CA LEU A 101 -18.47 11.68 0.33
C LEU A 101 -17.51 11.40 -0.84
N LEU A 102 -16.35 12.04 -0.81
CA LEU A 102 -15.28 11.76 -1.76
C LEU A 102 -14.38 10.63 -1.23
N LEU A 103 -14.42 9.46 -1.86
CA LEU A 103 -13.44 8.40 -1.61
C LEU A 103 -12.23 8.64 -2.52
N CYS A 104 -11.08 8.97 -1.93
CA CYS A 104 -9.86 9.29 -2.67
C CYS A 104 -8.65 9.00 -1.79
N GLU A 105 -7.60 8.40 -2.37
CA GLU A 105 -6.34 8.11 -1.67
C GLU A 105 -5.42 9.34 -1.59
N ASP A 106 -5.58 10.29 -2.50
CA ASP A 106 -4.75 11.49 -2.57
C ASP A 106 -5.14 12.53 -1.50
N MET A 107 -4.18 12.88 -0.63
CA MET A 107 -4.40 13.86 0.44
C MET A 107 -4.68 15.26 -0.10
N VAL A 108 -3.96 15.69 -1.14
CA VAL A 108 -4.10 17.03 -1.74
C VAL A 108 -5.50 17.18 -2.31
N MET A 109 -6.01 16.15 -2.98
CA MET A 109 -7.36 16.11 -3.51
C MET A 109 -8.42 16.16 -2.41
N ARG A 110 -8.27 15.37 -1.34
CA ARG A 110 -9.18 15.45 -0.18
C ARG A 110 -9.16 16.85 0.47
N HIS A 111 -7.98 17.47 0.58
CA HIS A 111 -7.85 18.82 1.13
C HIS A 111 -8.50 19.86 0.21
N PHE A 112 -8.26 19.79 -1.09
CA PHE A 112 -8.91 20.63 -2.10
C PHE A 112 -10.43 20.56 -1.98
N ALA A 113 -10.97 19.34 -1.96
CA ALA A 113 -12.41 19.09 -1.89
C ALA A 113 -13.02 19.69 -0.61
N ARG A 114 -12.32 19.57 0.52
CA ARG A 114 -12.78 20.14 1.79
C ARG A 114 -12.71 21.67 1.80
N SER A 115 -11.58 22.23 1.40
CA SER A 115 -11.30 23.66 1.55
C SER A 115 -12.05 24.53 0.55
N LEU A 116 -12.26 24.05 -0.68
CA LEU A 116 -12.85 24.86 -1.75
C LEU A 116 -14.29 24.47 -2.11
N LEU A 117 -14.70 23.25 -1.78
CA LEU A 117 -16.02 22.70 -2.15
C LEU A 117 -16.86 22.26 -0.95
N ASP A 118 -16.33 22.34 0.28
CA ASP A 118 -16.91 21.82 1.52
C ASP A 118 -17.26 20.32 1.48
N VAL A 119 -16.65 19.57 0.56
CA VAL A 119 -16.86 18.12 0.41
C VAL A 119 -15.97 17.38 1.40
N LYS A 120 -16.56 16.44 2.14
CA LYS A 120 -15.80 15.55 3.03
C LYS A 120 -15.14 14.45 2.20
N GLY A 121 -13.83 14.30 2.38
CA GLY A 121 -13.04 13.24 1.77
C GLY A 121 -12.64 12.16 2.77
N LEU A 122 -12.56 10.91 2.31
CA LEU A 122 -12.09 9.73 3.05
C LEU A 122 -11.11 8.94 2.17
N TRP A 123 -10.16 8.25 2.79
CA TRP A 123 -9.37 7.20 2.13
C TRP A 123 -10.02 5.82 2.35
N ILE A 124 -9.62 4.81 1.58
CA ILE A 124 -10.21 3.46 1.61
C ILE A 124 -10.12 2.82 2.99
N GLN A 125 -9.00 2.99 3.69
CA GLN A 125 -8.83 2.38 4.99
C GLN A 125 -9.83 2.88 6.04
N ALA A 126 -10.31 4.12 5.97
CA ALA A 126 -11.32 4.64 6.89
C ALA A 126 -12.66 3.93 6.65
N VAL A 127 -12.96 3.60 5.39
CA VAL A 127 -14.12 2.78 5.01
C VAL A 127 -13.95 1.37 5.56
N LEU A 128 -12.78 0.76 5.41
CA LEU A 128 -12.51 -0.60 5.91
C LEU A 128 -12.59 -0.70 7.44
N VAL A 129 -12.03 0.29 8.15
CA VAL A 129 -12.13 0.37 9.62
C VAL A 129 -13.58 0.51 10.05
N SER A 130 -14.33 1.42 9.42
CA SER A 130 -15.76 1.58 9.70
C SER A 130 -16.54 0.30 9.42
N ALA A 131 -16.27 -0.39 8.31
CA ALA A 131 -16.95 -1.64 7.97
C ALA A 131 -16.69 -2.73 9.01
N MET A 132 -15.46 -2.82 9.49
CA MET A 132 -15.04 -3.77 10.52
C MET A 132 -15.61 -3.43 11.90
N GLU A 133 -15.61 -2.16 12.30
CA GLU A 133 -16.21 -1.70 13.57
C GLU A 133 -17.73 -1.91 13.61
N ASN A 134 -18.39 -1.88 12.45
CA ASN A 134 -19.82 -2.19 12.30
C ASN A 134 -20.09 -3.67 12.01
N GLU A 135 -19.10 -4.56 12.13
CA GLU A 135 -19.22 -6.02 11.94
C GLU A 135 -19.70 -6.44 10.53
N THR A 136 -19.66 -5.53 9.55
CA THR A 136 -19.94 -5.84 8.13
C THR A 136 -18.74 -6.43 7.41
N LEU A 137 -17.56 -6.33 8.02
CA LEU A 137 -16.29 -6.91 7.57
C LEU A 137 -15.67 -7.67 8.75
N ALA A 138 -15.43 -8.97 8.60
CA ALA A 138 -14.80 -9.75 9.66
C ALA A 138 -13.35 -9.30 9.86
N ARG A 139 -12.80 -9.50 11.07
CA ARG A 139 -11.40 -9.16 11.37
C ARG A 139 -10.41 -9.82 10.40
N ASN A 140 -10.67 -11.07 10.05
CA ASN A 140 -9.80 -11.84 9.18
C ASN A 140 -9.80 -11.22 7.77
N GLU A 141 -10.98 -10.94 7.23
CA GLU A 141 -11.16 -10.27 5.93
C GLU A 141 -10.52 -8.88 5.91
N TYR A 142 -10.64 -8.12 7.00
CA TYR A 142 -9.96 -6.84 7.16
C TYR A 142 -8.44 -6.98 7.03
N SER A 143 -7.83 -7.94 7.74
CA SER A 143 -6.39 -8.17 7.67
C SER A 143 -5.94 -8.61 6.26
N ASP A 144 -6.75 -9.42 5.57
CA ASP A 144 -6.46 -9.83 4.18
C ASP A 144 -6.49 -8.61 3.25
N LEU A 145 -7.43 -7.69 3.43
CA LEU A 145 -7.48 -6.42 2.69
C LEU A 145 -6.28 -5.52 2.99
N LEU A 146 -5.70 -5.55 4.20
CA LEU A 146 -4.46 -4.82 4.48
C LEU A 146 -3.28 -5.39 3.67
N VAL A 147 -3.20 -6.72 3.54
CA VAL A 147 -2.20 -7.38 2.69
C VAL A 147 -2.39 -6.95 1.23
N GLU A 148 -3.63 -6.92 0.74
CA GLU A 148 -3.92 -6.46 -0.63
C GLU A 148 -3.53 -4.99 -0.85
N LEU A 149 -3.84 -4.11 0.10
CA LEU A 149 -3.46 -2.71 0.02
C LEU A 149 -1.93 -2.56 -0.02
N ALA A 150 -1.21 -3.26 0.86
CA ALA A 150 0.25 -3.25 0.87
C ALA A 150 0.83 -3.82 -0.44
N HIS A 151 0.22 -4.89 -0.97
CA HIS A 151 0.59 -5.48 -2.26
C HIS A 151 0.44 -4.50 -3.43
N ARG A 152 -0.62 -3.68 -3.40
CA ARG A 152 -0.90 -2.64 -4.41
C ARG A 152 -0.10 -1.34 -4.20
N GLY A 153 0.79 -1.30 -3.20
CA GLY A 153 1.67 -0.16 -2.95
C GLY A 153 1.06 0.94 -2.08
N HIS A 154 -0.04 0.66 -1.38
CA HIS A 154 -0.51 1.55 -0.32
C HIS A 154 0.37 1.33 0.91
N PHE A 155 1.29 2.25 1.18
CA PHE A 155 2.24 2.11 2.29
C PHE A 155 1.89 2.94 3.53
N HIS A 156 0.77 3.67 3.49
CA HIS A 156 0.20 4.39 4.63
C HIS A 156 -0.97 3.62 5.22
N ILE A 157 -0.67 2.46 5.78
CA ILE A 157 -1.67 1.58 6.38
C ILE A 157 -1.43 1.51 7.89
N PRO A 158 -2.21 2.24 8.71
CA PRO A 158 -2.34 1.94 10.13
C PRO A 158 -2.64 0.46 10.35
N MET A 159 -1.81 -0.20 11.12
CA MET A 159 -1.93 -1.62 11.40
C MET A 159 -1.74 -1.84 12.89
N SER A 160 -2.59 -2.70 13.47
CA SER A 160 -2.46 -3.09 14.87
C SER A 160 -1.72 -4.42 15.02
N LEU A 161 -1.26 -4.70 16.24
CA LEU A 161 -0.74 -6.00 16.64
C LEU A 161 -1.71 -7.14 16.29
N LYS A 162 -3.02 -6.93 16.44
CA LYS A 162 -4.03 -7.96 16.13
C LYS A 162 -4.06 -8.31 14.66
N ASP A 163 -3.88 -7.31 13.79
CA ASP A 163 -3.91 -7.52 12.35
C ASP A 163 -2.66 -8.26 11.87
N MET A 164 -1.48 -7.97 12.44
CA MET A 164 -0.25 -8.74 12.17
C MET A 164 -0.39 -10.21 12.58
N PHE A 165 -0.90 -10.48 13.78
CA PHE A 165 -1.12 -11.86 14.25
C PHE A 165 -2.15 -12.60 13.41
N SER A 166 -3.23 -11.92 13.05
CA SER A 166 -4.28 -12.43 12.15
C SER A 166 -3.69 -12.91 10.82
N VAL A 167 -2.78 -12.15 10.20
CA VAL A 167 -2.07 -12.58 8.98
C VAL A 167 -1.07 -13.68 9.26
N PHE A 168 -0.22 -13.52 10.27
CA PHE A 168 0.83 -14.50 10.60
C PHE A 168 0.26 -15.90 10.91
N GLU A 169 -0.81 -16.00 11.69
CA GLU A 169 -1.42 -17.28 12.06
C GLU A 169 -2.10 -18.00 10.89
N ARG A 170 -2.47 -17.25 9.83
CA ARG A 170 -3.12 -17.79 8.63
C ARG A 170 -2.19 -17.91 7.42
N ASP A 171 -0.95 -17.43 7.52
CA ASP A 171 0.00 -17.51 6.43
C ASP A 171 0.61 -18.91 6.35
N GLU A 172 -0.03 -19.78 5.56
CA GLU A 172 0.41 -21.16 5.33
C GLU A 172 1.60 -21.25 4.36
N SER A 173 2.03 -20.13 3.76
CA SER A 173 3.13 -20.18 2.80
C SER A 173 4.45 -20.44 3.54
N PRO A 174 5.33 -21.32 3.01
CA PRO A 174 6.61 -21.62 3.65
C PRO A 174 7.42 -20.36 3.94
N ASP A 175 7.26 -19.32 3.11
CA ASP A 175 7.99 -18.07 3.16
C ASP A 175 7.32 -16.92 3.88
N LEU A 176 6.15 -17.13 4.50
CA LEU A 176 5.35 -16.10 5.15
C LEU A 176 5.13 -14.89 4.22
N THR A 177 4.66 -15.19 3.02
CA THR A 177 4.51 -14.27 1.88
C THR A 177 3.56 -13.12 2.22
N GLN A 178 2.44 -13.40 2.88
CA GLN A 178 1.46 -12.38 3.25
C GLN A 178 2.02 -11.50 4.36
N LEU A 179 2.70 -12.09 5.35
CA LEU A 179 3.38 -11.32 6.39
C LEU A 179 4.46 -10.41 5.77
N LYS A 180 5.27 -10.92 4.84
CA LYS A 180 6.28 -10.15 4.11
C LYS A 180 5.66 -8.97 3.35
N ILE A 181 4.56 -9.21 2.64
CA ILE A 181 3.84 -8.16 1.90
C ILE A 181 3.34 -7.10 2.87
N LEU A 182 2.68 -7.50 3.95
CA LEU A 182 2.14 -6.59 4.96
C LEU A 182 3.25 -5.75 5.60
N CYS A 183 4.39 -6.38 5.92
CA CYS A 183 5.53 -5.70 6.52
C CYS A 183 6.16 -4.66 5.58
N ARG A 184 5.91 -4.67 4.27
CA ARG A 184 6.35 -3.56 3.38
C ARG A 184 5.70 -2.21 3.72
N ALA A 185 4.59 -2.22 4.46
CA ALA A 185 4.03 -0.99 5.01
C ALA A 185 4.91 -0.38 6.12
N PHE A 186 5.75 -1.20 6.78
CA PHE A 186 6.78 -0.71 7.69
C PHE A 186 7.92 -0.06 6.90
N GLY A 187 8.36 1.12 7.36
CA GLY A 187 9.46 1.86 6.74
C GLY A 187 9.06 2.79 5.58
N SER A 188 7.77 3.00 5.31
CA SER A 188 7.38 4.06 4.36
C SER A 188 7.81 5.43 4.89
N MET A 189 8.43 6.26 4.04
CA MET A 189 9.11 7.52 4.41
C MET A 189 8.23 8.52 5.17
N THR A 190 6.91 8.32 5.14
CA THR A 190 5.88 9.23 5.65
C THR A 190 5.01 8.59 6.75
N ALA A 191 5.31 7.37 7.20
CA ALA A 191 4.60 6.75 8.32
C ALA A 191 5.14 7.20 9.69
N ASP A 192 4.26 7.20 10.70
CA ASP A 192 4.65 7.39 12.10
C ASP A 192 5.46 6.18 12.58
N ARG A 193 6.78 6.35 12.64
CA ARG A 193 7.72 5.26 12.86
C ARG A 193 7.73 4.75 14.29
N ASP A 194 7.46 5.61 15.26
CA ASP A 194 7.39 5.20 16.66
C ASP A 194 6.25 4.19 16.85
N SER A 195 5.09 4.48 16.27
CA SER A 195 3.94 3.56 16.24
C SER A 195 4.27 2.23 15.54
N HIS A 196 5.02 2.26 14.44
CA HIS A 196 5.43 1.05 13.73
C HIS A 196 6.43 0.19 14.53
N ILE A 197 7.40 0.82 15.20
CA ILE A 197 8.35 0.12 16.08
C ILE A 197 7.61 -0.52 17.25
N GLU A 198 6.65 0.19 17.86
CA GLU A 198 5.86 -0.37 18.96
C GLU A 198 5.09 -1.61 18.53
N VAL A 199 4.36 -1.54 17.41
CA VAL A 199 3.60 -2.69 16.90
C VAL A 199 4.52 -3.86 16.54
N ALA A 200 5.66 -3.60 15.91
CA ALA A 200 6.62 -4.62 15.53
C ALA A 200 7.31 -5.27 16.72
N VAL A 201 7.74 -4.48 17.71
CA VAL A 201 8.35 -5.00 18.95
C VAL A 201 7.34 -5.80 19.75
N ASP A 202 6.10 -5.32 19.87
CA ASP A 202 5.02 -6.07 20.53
C ASP A 202 4.75 -7.39 19.81
N PHE A 203 4.80 -7.40 18.48
CA PHE A 203 4.68 -8.61 17.68
C PHE A 203 5.80 -9.61 17.97
N ILE A 204 7.06 -9.16 17.88
CA ILE A 204 8.23 -9.98 18.18
C ILE A 204 8.16 -10.50 19.62
N ASN A 205 7.96 -9.63 20.61
CA ASN A 205 7.85 -10.02 22.01
C ASN A 205 6.76 -11.07 22.24
N ARG A 206 5.64 -10.99 21.51
CA ARG A 206 4.53 -11.92 21.66
C ARG A 206 4.77 -13.27 20.97
N ILE A 207 5.38 -13.33 19.78
CA ILE A 207 5.71 -14.63 19.16
C ILE A 207 6.78 -15.38 19.99
N TRP A 208 7.69 -14.65 20.63
CA TRP A 208 8.72 -15.23 21.51
C TRP A 208 8.22 -15.56 22.93
N LYS A 209 6.97 -15.22 23.26
CA LYS A 209 6.42 -15.42 24.62
C LYS A 209 6.11 -16.90 24.89
N ASP A 210 6.61 -17.39 26.02
CA ASP A 210 6.20 -18.61 26.75
C ASP A 210 5.98 -19.88 25.90
N GLY A 211 6.83 -20.12 24.89
CA GLY A 211 6.92 -21.42 24.20
C GLY A 211 5.80 -21.74 23.19
N GLY A 212 5.01 -20.74 22.78
CA GLY A 212 3.93 -20.93 21.78
C GLY A 212 4.42 -21.28 20.38
N TYR A 213 5.65 -20.88 20.02
CA TYR A 213 6.31 -21.20 18.75
C TYR A 213 7.76 -21.62 19.00
N GLN A 214 8.34 -22.39 18.08
CA GLN A 214 9.72 -22.88 18.19
C GLN A 214 10.44 -22.88 16.82
N GLY A 215 11.77 -22.80 16.84
CA GLY A 215 12.61 -22.91 15.65
C GLY A 215 12.29 -21.85 14.60
N GLU A 216 12.09 -22.26 13.35
CA GLU A 216 11.82 -21.35 12.23
C GLU A 216 10.53 -20.54 12.41
N HIS A 217 9.55 -21.05 13.16
CA HIS A 217 8.33 -20.30 13.49
C HIS A 217 8.56 -19.12 14.43
N LEU A 218 9.76 -18.98 15.02
CA LEU A 218 10.20 -17.79 15.76
C LEU A 218 11.11 -16.91 14.91
N THR A 219 12.16 -17.50 14.36
CA THR A 219 13.25 -16.74 13.75
C THR A 219 12.83 -16.12 12.42
N LYS A 220 12.04 -16.82 11.60
CA LYS A 220 11.62 -16.34 10.28
C LYS A 220 10.68 -15.13 10.34
N PRO A 221 9.57 -15.13 11.10
CA PRO A 221 8.74 -13.93 11.24
C PRO A 221 9.49 -12.77 11.90
N THR A 222 10.41 -13.06 12.84
CA THR A 222 11.27 -12.02 13.44
C THR A 222 12.19 -11.37 12.42
N ASP A 223 12.87 -12.18 11.59
CA ASP A 223 13.74 -11.72 10.51
C ASP A 223 12.98 -10.85 9.50
N ILE A 224 11.77 -11.25 9.11
CA ILE A 224 10.92 -10.49 8.18
C ILE A 224 10.59 -9.10 8.74
N VAL A 225 10.18 -9.04 10.02
CA VAL A 225 9.78 -7.78 10.66
C VAL A 225 10.98 -6.86 10.87
N LEU A 226 12.09 -7.39 11.37
CA LEU A 226 13.34 -6.62 11.53
C LEU A 226 13.87 -6.11 10.20
N SER A 227 13.81 -6.96 9.17
CA SER A 227 14.22 -6.59 7.82
C SER A 227 13.39 -5.43 7.26
N ALA A 228 12.07 -5.50 7.42
CA ALA A 228 11.19 -4.44 6.95
C ALA A 228 11.38 -3.10 7.69
N LEU A 229 11.67 -3.14 8.99
CA LEU A 229 11.93 -1.95 9.80
C LEU A 229 13.29 -1.31 9.51
N LEU A 230 14.35 -2.11 9.34
CA LEU A 230 15.72 -1.64 9.41
C LEU A 230 16.44 -1.61 8.05
N LEU A 231 16.01 -2.39 7.05
CA LEU A 231 16.67 -2.42 5.74
C LEU A 231 16.23 -1.29 4.82
N ASN A 232 15.06 -0.69 5.07
CA ASN A 232 14.57 0.45 4.32
C ASN A 232 15.16 1.79 4.83
N GLU A 233 16.10 1.75 5.79
CA GLU A 233 16.62 2.92 6.50
C GLU A 233 18.04 3.32 6.10
N ASN A 234 18.15 4.43 5.36
CA ASN A 234 19.44 5.02 5.00
C ASN A 234 19.97 6.02 6.04
N ASN A 235 19.12 6.50 6.98
CA ASN A 235 19.51 7.51 7.97
C ASN A 235 19.05 7.10 9.39
N ASN A 236 19.98 7.16 10.35
CA ASN A 236 19.73 7.03 11.79
C ASN A 236 19.48 5.62 12.35
N ARG A 237 19.99 4.56 11.70
CA ARG A 237 19.88 3.16 12.16
C ARG A 237 20.30 2.95 13.62
N GLU A 238 21.37 3.59 14.09
CA GLU A 238 21.85 3.46 15.47
C GLU A 238 20.78 3.84 16.51
N HIS A 239 19.99 4.88 16.23
CA HIS A 239 18.88 5.29 17.09
C HIS A 239 17.78 4.23 17.13
N TRP A 240 17.44 3.66 15.97
CA TRP A 240 16.40 2.64 15.85
C TRP A 240 16.82 1.31 16.48
N ASP A 241 18.07 0.91 16.29
CA ASP A 241 18.64 -0.27 16.95
C ASP A 241 18.55 -0.11 18.47
N ALA A 242 18.85 1.08 19.01
CA ALA A 242 18.75 1.36 20.44
C ALA A 242 17.30 1.29 20.95
N LEU A 243 16.33 1.83 20.20
CA LEU A 243 14.91 1.78 20.58
C LEU A 243 14.36 0.35 20.57
N ILE A 244 14.72 -0.44 19.56
CA ILE A 244 14.34 -1.86 19.49
C ILE A 244 14.99 -2.63 20.65
N TYR A 245 16.27 -2.39 20.91
CA TYR A 245 17.02 -3.02 22.00
C TYR A 245 16.38 -2.77 23.37
N ASP A 246 15.93 -1.55 23.65
CA ASP A 246 15.29 -1.17 24.92
C ASP A 246 13.91 -1.83 25.12
N LYS A 247 13.16 -2.06 24.03
CA LYS A 247 11.78 -2.56 24.09
C LYS A 247 11.66 -4.09 23.97
N LEU A 248 12.70 -4.80 23.50
CA LEU A 248 12.67 -6.26 23.35
C LEU A 248 12.86 -7.00 24.69
N ASN A 249 12.12 -8.10 24.87
CA ASN A 249 12.31 -9.03 25.96
C ASN A 249 13.62 -9.83 25.78
N SER A 250 14.11 -10.48 26.85
CA SER A 250 15.43 -11.13 26.86
C SER A 250 15.66 -12.15 25.73
N ALA A 251 14.69 -13.03 25.45
CA ALA A 251 14.82 -14.05 24.42
C ALA A 251 14.91 -13.48 22.98
N PRO A 252 13.98 -12.61 22.53
CA PRO A 252 14.13 -11.97 21.22
C PRO A 252 15.31 -10.98 21.16
N LEU A 253 15.71 -10.38 22.28
CA LEU A 253 16.88 -9.50 22.34
C LEU A 253 18.18 -10.24 22.00
N ASP A 254 18.36 -11.47 22.51
CA ASP A 254 19.50 -12.32 22.18
C ASP A 254 19.56 -12.66 20.67
N TYR A 255 18.38 -12.85 20.06
CA TYR A 255 18.28 -13.05 18.61
C TYR A 255 18.62 -11.77 17.85
N PHE A 256 18.03 -10.63 18.23
CA PHE A 256 18.30 -9.33 17.63
C PHE A 256 19.79 -8.98 17.65
N ALA A 257 20.47 -9.19 18.78
CA ALA A 257 21.91 -8.94 18.90
C ALA A 257 22.78 -9.82 17.96
N LYS A 258 22.32 -11.02 17.60
CA LYS A 258 22.97 -11.86 16.58
C LYS A 258 22.65 -11.36 15.18
N TRP A 259 21.37 -11.05 14.93
CA TRP A 259 20.88 -10.54 13.67
C TRP A 259 21.62 -9.26 13.22
N CYS A 260 21.85 -8.31 14.13
CA CYS A 260 22.62 -7.10 13.86
C CYS A 260 24.07 -7.38 13.43
N LYS A 261 24.68 -8.47 13.92
CA LYS A 261 26.05 -8.87 13.55
C LYS A 261 26.11 -9.56 12.18
N GLU A 262 25.04 -10.25 11.79
CA GLU A 262 24.90 -10.92 10.49
C GLU A 262 24.57 -9.92 9.37
N HIS A 263 24.00 -8.77 9.72
CA HIS A 263 23.64 -7.68 8.80
C HIS A 263 24.41 -6.37 9.07
N PRO A 264 25.76 -6.37 9.08
CA PRO A 264 26.58 -5.22 9.48
C PRO A 264 26.72 -4.13 8.39
N ASN A 265 26.56 -4.47 7.11
CA ASN A 265 26.86 -3.61 5.95
C ASN A 265 25.61 -3.12 5.18
N LEU A 266 24.53 -2.78 5.87
CA LEU A 266 23.45 -1.97 5.27
C LEU A 266 23.65 -0.48 5.57
N LEU A 267 24.91 -0.08 5.66
CA LEU A 267 25.40 1.28 5.80
C LEU A 267 25.81 1.74 4.41
N PHE A 268 25.17 2.82 3.93
CA PHE A 268 25.38 3.53 2.66
C PHE A 268 24.82 2.87 1.38
N PRO A 269 23.97 3.56 0.59
CA PRO A 269 24.17 3.53 -0.85
C PRO A 269 25.48 4.27 -1.11
N SER A 270 26.57 3.54 -1.34
CA SER A 270 27.72 4.11 -2.02
C SER A 270 27.39 4.27 -3.50
N ASP A 271 27.27 5.53 -3.90
CA ASP A 271 27.44 6.09 -5.23
C ASP A 271 26.36 5.81 -6.30
N GLY A 272 25.60 6.86 -6.65
CA GLY A 272 24.91 7.00 -7.94
C GLY A 272 23.54 7.67 -7.87
#